data_AF-A0A3B1CGR7-F1
#
_entry.id   AF-A0A3B1CGR7-F1
#
_cell.length_a   1.000
_cell.length_b   1.000
_cell.length_c   1.000
_cell.angle_alpha   90.00
_cell.angle_beta   90.00
_cell.angle_gamma   90.00
#
_symmetry.space_group_name_H-M   'P 1'
#
loop_
_entity.id
_entity.type
_entity.pdbx_description
1 polymer ?
#
loop_
_entity_poly.entity_id
_entity_poly.type
_entity_poly.pdbx_seq_one_letter_code
_entity_poly.pdbx_strand_id
1 'polypeptide(L)'
;DFIALDRHNLQYLNWFEKFNCAYCGYANGLAGYLREVSARTEAYWCPIKHARRVRNPHSQYRAFEEYGDAEGFRDRMKQINDKRKSRRAV
;
A
#
# COMPACT_ATOMS: atom_id res chain seq x y z
N ASP A 1 -10.52 5.68 2.26
CA ASP A 1 -10.84 5.14 3.58
C ASP A 1 -10.47 3.66 3.61
N PHE A 2 -9.85 3.17 4.67
CA PHE A 2 -9.40 1.77 4.75
C PHE A 2 -10.27 0.92 5.68
N ILE A 3 -10.84 1.51 6.72
CA ILE A 3 -11.59 0.78 7.74
C ILE A 3 -13.06 1.21 7.65
N ALA A 4 -13.91 0.33 7.14
CA ALA A 4 -15.35 0.55 7.06
C ALA A 4 -16.09 -0.33 8.05
N LEU A 5 -16.77 0.29 9.03
CA LEU A 5 -17.52 -0.38 10.08
C LEU A 5 -19.01 -0.01 10.02
N ASP A 6 -19.66 -0.33 8.90
CA ASP A 6 -21.08 -0.02 8.68
C ASP A 6 -22.02 -1.16 9.13
N ARG A 7 -21.52 -2.40 9.03
CA ARG A 7 -22.35 -3.61 9.15
C ARG A 7 -22.80 -3.97 10.57
N HIS A 8 -22.29 -3.27 11.57
CA HIS A 8 -22.70 -3.47 12.97
C HIS A 8 -24.13 -2.95 13.23
N ASN A 9 -24.64 -2.07 12.36
CA ASN A 9 -26.00 -1.50 12.46
C ASN A 9 -27.10 -2.45 11.98
N LEU A 10 -26.76 -3.61 11.41
CA LEU A 10 -27.75 -4.57 10.95
C LEU A 10 -28.47 -5.17 12.17
N GLN A 11 -29.79 -4.97 12.23
CA GLN A 11 -30.59 -5.29 13.41
C GLN A 11 -30.79 -6.79 13.65
N TYR A 12 -30.53 -7.62 12.64
CA TYR A 12 -30.68 -9.07 12.74
C TYR A 12 -29.41 -9.80 13.21
N LEU A 13 -28.27 -9.11 13.39
CA LEU A 13 -27.07 -9.73 13.96
C LEU A 13 -27.16 -9.74 15.49
N ASN A 14 -26.82 -10.88 16.07
CA ASN A 14 -26.65 -11.04 17.51
C ASN A 14 -25.39 -10.32 18.00
N TRP A 15 -25.24 -10.09 19.31
CA TRP A 15 -24.13 -9.30 19.86
C TRP A 15 -22.74 -9.85 19.49
N PHE A 16 -22.57 -11.18 19.53
CA PHE A 16 -21.31 -11.83 19.13
C PHE A 16 -21.02 -11.71 17.63
N GLU A 17 -22.05 -11.80 16.78
CA GLU A 17 -21.89 -11.66 15.32
C GLU A 17 -21.50 -10.22 14.97
N LYS A 18 -22.10 -9.26 15.66
CA LYS A 18 -21.77 -7.84 15.61
C LYS A 18 -20.32 -7.55 16.00
N PHE A 19 -19.81 -8.21 17.03
CA PHE A 19 -18.40 -8.11 17.44
C PHE A 19 -17.47 -8.71 16.38
N ASN A 20 -17.76 -9.92 15.89
CA ASN A 20 -16.98 -10.56 14.82
C ASN A 20 -17.00 -9.72 13.54
N CYS A 21 -18.14 -9.13 13.19
CA CYS A 21 -18.25 -8.27 12.02
C CYS A 21 -17.39 -7.01 12.15
N ALA A 22 -17.39 -6.36 13.33
CA ALA A 22 -16.53 -5.22 13.59
C ALA A 22 -15.04 -5.61 13.54
N TYR A 23 -14.70 -6.75 14.15
CA TYR A 23 -13.35 -7.31 14.10
C TYR A 23 -12.89 -7.55 12.66
N CYS A 24 -13.67 -8.26 11.85
CA CYS A 24 -13.34 -8.54 10.46
C CYS A 24 -13.23 -7.26 9.63
N GLY A 25 -14.12 -6.28 9.80
CA GLY A 25 -14.04 -5.00 9.11
C GLY A 25 -12.77 -4.23 9.46
N TYR A 26 -12.41 -4.20 10.75
CA TYR A 26 -11.19 -3.58 11.23
C TYR A 26 -9.93 -4.29 10.74
N ALA A 27 -9.85 -5.61 10.89
CA ALA A 27 -8.68 -6.40 10.52
C ALA A 27 -8.39 -6.33 9.01
N ASN A 28 -9.41 -6.46 8.17
CA ASN A 28 -9.25 -6.33 6.72
C ASN A 28 -8.86 -4.90 6.33
N GLY A 29 -9.48 -3.90 6.97
CA GLY A 29 -9.14 -2.50 6.70
C GLY A 29 -7.72 -2.14 7.12
N LEU A 30 -7.29 -2.59 8.30
CA LEU A 30 -5.93 -2.43 8.78
C LEU A 30 -4.92 -3.12 7.86
N ALA A 31 -5.20 -4.34 7.40
CA ALA A 31 -4.34 -5.03 6.44
C ALA A 31 -4.22 -4.24 5.13
N GLY A 32 -5.31 -3.63 4.64
CA GLY A 32 -5.30 -2.75 3.49
C GLY A 32 -4.44 -1.50 3.70
N TYR A 33 -4.57 -0.86 4.87
CA TYR A 33 -3.76 0.31 5.24
C TYR A 33 -2.28 -0.03 5.33
N LEU A 34 -1.94 -1.12 6.04
CA LEU A 34 -0.56 -1.61 6.17
C LEU A 34 0.05 -1.94 4.80
N ARG A 35 -0.73 -2.54 3.90
CA ARG A 35 -0.28 -2.82 2.53
C ARG A 35 0.01 -1.54 1.75
N GLU A 36 -0.81 -0.50 1.88
CA GLU A 36 -0.56 0.79 1.24
C GLU A 36 0.69 1.49 1.81
N VAL A 37 0.85 1.49 3.14
CA VAL A 37 2.05 2.03 3.79
C VAL A 37 3.29 1.28 3.30
N SER A 38 3.24 -0.05 3.31
CA SER A 38 4.35 -0.90 2.84
C SER A 38 4.69 -0.66 1.37
N ALA A 39 3.66 -0.50 0.52
CA ALA A 39 3.84 -0.16 -0.89
C ALA A 39 4.53 1.20 -1.10
N ARG A 40 4.18 2.22 -0.29
CA ARG A 40 4.84 3.54 -0.33
C ARG A 40 6.28 3.47 0.16
N THR A 41 6.53 2.69 1.22
CA THR A 41 7.91 2.51 1.72
C THR A 41 8.77 1.74 0.73
N GLU A 42 8.21 0.73 0.06
CA GLU A 42 8.91 -0.02 -0.98
C GLU A 42 9.24 0.88 -2.18
N ALA A 43 8.28 1.68 -2.65
CA ALA A 43 8.50 2.66 -3.70
C ALA A 43 9.54 3.74 -3.32
N TYR A 44 9.70 4.02 -2.03
CA TYR A 44 10.65 4.99 -1.51
C TYR A 44 12.08 4.43 -1.42
N TRP A 45 12.24 3.16 -1.03
CA TRP A 45 13.55 2.53 -0.85
C TRP A 45 14.05 1.76 -2.06
N CYS A 46 13.19 0.99 -2.73
CA CYS A 46 13.58 0.09 -3.81
C CYS A 46 12.46 -0.07 -4.85
N PRO A 47 12.27 0.91 -5.76
CA PRO A 47 11.29 0.81 -6.84
C PRO A 47 11.75 -0.10 -7.99
N ILE A 48 12.16 -1.34 -7.70
CA ILE A 48 12.57 -2.36 -8.68
C ILE A 48 11.61 -3.54 -8.60
N LYS A 49 11.12 -4.03 -9.74
CA LYS A 49 10.28 -5.22 -9.79
C LYS A 49 11.06 -6.45 -9.31
N HIS A 50 10.37 -7.36 -8.64
CA HIS A 50 10.91 -8.67 -8.33
C HIS A 50 11.13 -9.50 -9.61
N ALA A 51 12.17 -10.34 -9.60
CA ALA A 51 12.41 -11.33 -10.65
C ALA A 51 11.26 -12.34 -10.81
N ARG A 52 10.57 -12.65 -9.71
CA ARG A 52 9.40 -13.54 -9.72
C ARG A 52 8.11 -12.77 -10.03
N ARG A 53 7.19 -13.42 -10.72
CA ARG A 53 5.86 -12.86 -10.98
C ARG A 53 5.07 -12.75 -9.69
N VAL A 54 4.67 -11.53 -9.35
CA VAL A 54 3.75 -11.25 -8.24
C VAL A 54 2.31 -11.36 -8.74
N ARG A 55 1.51 -12.24 -8.12
CA ARG A 55 0.14 -12.54 -8.57
C ARG A 55 -0.85 -11.39 -8.32
N ASN A 56 -0.70 -10.68 -7.21
CA ASN A 56 -1.49 -9.51 -6.87
C ASN A 56 -0.55 -8.40 -6.40
N PRO A 57 0.06 -7.61 -7.30
CA PRO A 57 0.94 -6.52 -6.92
C PRO A 57 0.14 -5.35 -6.33
N HIS A 58 0.76 -4.53 -5.49
CA HIS A 58 0.15 -3.28 -5.04
C HIS A 58 0.14 -2.25 -6.17
N SER A 59 -0.66 -1.19 -6.02
CA SER A 59 -0.88 -0.14 -7.02
C SER A 59 0.42 0.47 -7.56
N GLN A 60 1.37 0.75 -6.68
CA GLN A 60 2.65 1.39 -7.03
C GLN A 60 3.63 0.49 -7.79
N TYR A 61 3.49 -0.83 -7.72
CA TYR A 61 4.42 -1.78 -8.34
C TYR A 61 4.49 -1.65 -9.86
N ARG A 62 3.40 -1.17 -10.51
CA ARG A 62 3.36 -0.94 -11.96
C ARG A 62 4.36 0.13 -12.39
N ALA A 63 4.63 1.09 -11.51
CA ALA A 63 5.55 2.16 -11.77
C ALA A 63 6.99 1.79 -11.36
N PHE A 64 7.32 0.53 -11.05
CA PHE A 64 8.69 0.15 -10.71
C PHE A 64 9.52 -0.14 -11.96
N GLU A 65 10.82 0.06 -11.86
CA GLU A 65 11.79 -0.28 -12.89
C GLU A 65 11.90 -1.81 -13.05
N GLU A 66 12.35 -2.25 -14.21
CA GLU A 66 12.48 -3.68 -14.48
C GLU A 66 13.60 -4.33 -13.65
N TYR A 67 13.44 -5.63 -13.40
CA TYR A 67 14.44 -6.37 -12.66
C TYR A 67 15.76 -6.38 -13.43
N GLY A 68 16.83 -5.92 -12.80
CA GLY A 68 18.16 -5.84 -13.40
C GLY A 68 18.50 -4.51 -14.08
N ASP A 69 17.56 -3.56 -14.16
CA ASP A 69 17.83 -2.23 -14.73
C ASP A 69 18.49 -1.30 -13.69
N ALA A 70 19.82 -1.35 -13.65
CA ALA A 70 20.62 -0.54 -12.73
C ALA A 70 20.62 0.96 -13.10
N GLU A 71 20.49 1.30 -14.38
CA GLU A 71 20.49 2.69 -14.86
C GLU A 71 19.16 3.36 -14.57
N GLY A 72 18.04 2.72 -14.95
CA GLY A 72 16.70 3.21 -14.64
C GLY A 72 16.46 3.38 -13.15
N PHE A 73 16.97 2.47 -12.33
CA PHE A 73 16.91 2.62 -10.86
C PHE A 73 17.63 3.88 -10.36
N ARG A 74 18.85 4.14 -10.83
CA ARG A 74 19.64 5.30 -10.39
C ARG A 74 18.96 6.61 -10.78
N ASP A 75 18.44 6.69 -12.01
CA ASP A 75 17.74 7.87 -12.49
C ASP A 75 16.43 8.10 -11.72
N ARG A 76 15.68 7.03 -11.46
CA ARG A 76 14.47 7.09 -10.64
C ARG A 76 14.76 7.61 -9.23
N MET A 77 15.83 7.15 -8.60
CA MET A 77 16.24 7.61 -7.27
C MET A 77 16.66 9.08 -7.27
N LYS A 78 17.34 9.57 -8.32
CA LYS A 78 17.62 11.00 -8.49
C LYS A 78 16.33 11.82 -8.58
N GLN A 79 15.40 11.41 -9.44
CA GLN A 79 14.10 12.10 -9.57
C GLN A 79 13.32 12.14 -8.26
N ILE A 80 13.31 11.05 -7.50
CA ILE A 80 12.66 10.99 -6.18
C ILE A 80 13.33 12.00 -5.22
N ASN A 81 14.65 12.07 -5.19
CA ASN A 81 15.38 13.01 -4.35
C ASN A 81 15.16 14.48 -4.76
N ASP A 82 15.14 14.77 -6.06
CA ASP A 82 14.91 16.13 -6.56
C ASP A 82 13.49 16.61 -6.27
N LYS A 83 12.49 15.72 -6.43
CA LYS A 83 11.10 15.99 -6.00
C LYS A 83 10.98 16.27 -4.50
N ARG A 84 11.84 15.68 -3.66
CA ARG A 84 11.87 15.96 -2.22
C ARG A 84 12.47 17.34 -1.93
N LYS A 85 13.56 17.70 -2.61
CA LYS A 85 14.20 19.02 -2.46
C LYS A 85 13.24 20.13 -2.85
N SER A 86 12.53 20.00 -3.97
CA SER A 86 11.57 21.01 -4.42
C SER A 86 10.39 21.18 -3.46
N ARG A 87 9.87 20.09 -2.87
CA ARG A 87 8.80 20.15 -1.85
C ARG A 87 9.22 20.78 -0.52
N ARG A 88 10.52 20.79 -0.21
CA ARG A 88 11.06 21.39 1.02
C ARG A 88 11.36 22.89 0.86
N ALA A 89 11.43 23.38 -0.39
CA ALA A 89 11.69 24.77 -0.72
C ALA A 89 10.42 25.63 -0.83
N VAL A 90 9.25 25.01 -0.66
CA VAL A 90 7.92 25.63 -0.57
C VAL A 90 7.47 25.58 0.89
#